data_AF-A0A453DYW4-F1
#
_entry.id   AF-A0A453DYW4-F1
#
_cell.length_a   1.000
_cell.length_b   1.000
_cell.length_c   1.000
_cell.angle_alpha   90.00
_cell.angle_beta   90.00
_cell.angle_gamma   90.00
#
_symmetry.space_group_name_H-M   'P 1'
#
loop_
_entity.id
_entity.type
_entity.pdbx_description
1 polymer ?
#
loop_
_entity_poly.entity_id
_entity_poly.type
_entity_poly.pdbx_seq_one_letter_code
_entity_poly.pdbx_strand_id
1 'polypeptide(L)'
;MKIAVAEEISEDSHFQREDGLLGRNREAAAKLNTPRASGDEVQNEEDQEWYVSEDKIGGGQQARKRKTTVAPNKQQMTGIKIRKKTVYGECLRAENQMLRLQLVRKTKELEAEQIRRLELELHFMKKENELLKKQLEELKAENEYYKKTAKPQKTRRLCRFCKEYVDHDYRNCPERRASACSEEDDGSN
;
A
#
# COMPACT_ATOMS: atom_id res chain seq x y z
N MET A 1 12.15 43.74 28.07
CA MET A 1 12.07 42.82 29.22
C MET A 1 12.84 41.55 28.85
N LYS A 2 13.88 41.22 29.63
CA LYS A 2 14.54 39.90 29.63
C LYS A 2 13.73 38.96 30.52
N ILE A 3 13.97 37.65 30.36
CA ILE A 3 13.76 36.46 31.25
C ILE A 3 13.27 35.32 30.34
N ALA A 4 14.16 34.44 29.87
CA ALA A 4 14.59 33.14 30.45
C ALA A 4 13.61 32.00 30.01
N VAL A 5 14.03 30.78 29.65
CA VAL A 5 14.61 29.71 30.50
C VAL A 5 15.02 28.54 29.55
N ALA A 6 16.28 28.07 29.60
CA ALA A 6 16.80 26.72 29.98
C ALA A 6 16.29 25.53 29.12
N GLU A 7 17.18 24.89 28.34
CA GLU A 7 17.87 23.60 28.65
C GLU A 7 16.92 22.40 28.71
N GLU A 8 17.07 21.46 27.78
CA GLU A 8 17.10 20.02 28.09
C GLU A 8 17.95 19.29 27.04
N ILE A 9 18.98 18.62 27.53
CA ILE A 9 19.80 17.62 26.86
C ILE A 9 19.16 16.28 27.24
N SER A 10 18.83 15.43 26.27
CA SER A 10 18.41 14.05 26.55
C SER A 10 19.06 13.08 25.57
N GLU A 11 20.15 12.53 26.09
CA GLU A 11 20.70 11.18 26.00
C GLU A 11 20.04 10.15 25.04
N ASP A 12 20.92 9.59 24.21
CA ASP A 12 21.16 8.14 24.09
C ASP A 12 20.14 7.27 23.32
N SER A 13 20.54 6.89 22.10
CA SER A 13 20.13 5.59 21.52
C SER A 13 21.27 5.00 20.68
N HIS A 14 22.14 4.30 21.41
CA HIS A 14 22.90 3.12 21.03
C HIS A 14 22.49 2.44 19.69
N PHE A 15 23.31 2.56 18.66
CA PHE A 15 23.23 1.73 17.45
C PHE A 15 23.70 0.30 17.76
N GLN A 16 22.82 -0.70 17.64
CA GLN A 16 23.23 -2.10 17.45
C GLN A 16 23.07 -2.47 15.98
N ARG A 17 24.20 -2.53 15.27
CA ARG A 17 24.31 -3.30 14.04
C ARG A 17 24.51 -4.76 14.42
N GLU A 18 23.58 -5.62 14.03
CA GLU A 18 23.88 -7.03 13.89
C GLU A 18 23.72 -7.43 12.42
N ASP A 19 24.86 -7.61 11.78
CA ASP A 19 25.02 -8.35 10.54
C ASP A 19 24.82 -9.84 10.86
N GLY A 20 23.72 -10.40 10.39
CA GLY A 20 23.41 -11.84 10.46
C GLY A 20 23.04 -12.37 9.09
N LEU A 21 24.03 -12.51 8.20
CA LEU A 21 23.89 -13.23 6.93
C LEU A 21 23.65 -14.72 7.21
N LEU A 22 22.46 -15.23 6.90
CA LEU A 22 22.25 -16.64 6.64
C LEU A 22 21.47 -16.81 5.32
N GLY A 23 22.21 -17.25 4.30
CA GLY A 23 21.68 -17.59 3.00
C GLY A 23 20.93 -18.93 2.98
N ARG A 24 19.99 -19.03 2.04
CA ARG A 24 19.34 -20.21 1.41
C ARG A 24 18.07 -19.65 0.75
N ASN A 25 17.75 -19.72 -0.54
CA ASN A 25 18.24 -20.47 -1.68
C ASN A 25 17.96 -19.62 -2.94
N ARG A 26 18.83 -19.72 -3.95
CA ARG A 26 18.51 -19.31 -5.32
C ARG A 26 17.66 -20.42 -5.94
N GLU A 27 16.48 -20.08 -6.44
CA GLU A 27 15.83 -20.87 -7.49
C GLU A 27 15.44 -19.93 -8.63
N ALA A 28 15.97 -20.22 -9.81
CA ALA A 28 15.74 -19.48 -11.03
C ALA A 28 14.56 -20.13 -11.76
N ALA A 29 13.52 -19.35 -12.04
CA ALA A 29 12.50 -19.73 -13.01
C ALA A 29 12.46 -18.67 -14.11
N ALA A 30 13.21 -18.94 -15.17
CA ALA A 30 13.08 -18.22 -16.42
C ALA A 30 11.81 -18.69 -17.16
N LYS A 31 10.95 -17.72 -17.49
CA LYS A 31 10.12 -17.61 -18.70
C LYS A 31 9.30 -18.83 -19.12
N LEU A 32 7.97 -18.78 -18.90
CA LEU A 32 6.99 -19.18 -19.92
C LEU A 32 5.72 -18.32 -19.80
N ASN A 33 5.52 -17.44 -20.78
CA ASN A 33 4.23 -16.85 -21.13
C ASN A 33 3.48 -17.84 -22.02
N THR A 34 2.31 -18.35 -21.61
CA THR A 34 1.14 -18.53 -22.49
C THR A 34 -0.12 -18.81 -21.63
N PRO A 35 -1.24 -18.09 -21.78
CA PRO A 35 -2.50 -18.44 -21.15
C PRO A 35 -3.12 -19.61 -21.92
N ARG A 36 -3.39 -20.74 -21.24
CA ARG A 36 -4.13 -21.85 -21.84
C ARG A 36 -5.59 -21.79 -21.38
N ALA A 37 -6.45 -21.59 -22.36
CA ALA A 37 -7.89 -21.69 -22.29
C ALA A 37 -8.35 -23.05 -21.73
N SER A 38 -9.25 -23.02 -20.75
CA SER A 38 -10.27 -24.05 -20.58
C SER A 38 -11.59 -23.42 -21.02
N GLY A 39 -12.07 -23.84 -22.19
CA GLY A 39 -13.43 -23.53 -22.60
C GLY A 39 -14.40 -24.30 -21.71
N ASP A 40 -15.35 -23.57 -21.14
CA ASP A 40 -16.72 -24.04 -21.08
C ASP A 40 -17.57 -22.86 -21.54
N GLU A 41 -18.33 -23.13 -22.58
CA GLU A 41 -19.21 -22.20 -23.27
C GLU A 41 -20.23 -21.65 -22.27
N VAL A 42 -20.26 -20.33 -22.10
CA VAL A 42 -21.39 -19.65 -21.48
C VAL A 42 -22.55 -19.75 -22.47
N GLN A 43 -23.30 -20.86 -22.37
CA GLN A 43 -24.58 -21.01 -23.02
C GLN A 43 -25.64 -20.30 -22.16
N ASN A 44 -26.40 -19.44 -22.82
CA ASN A 44 -27.58 -18.79 -22.30
C ASN A 44 -28.58 -19.83 -21.76
N GLU A 45 -29.08 -19.64 -20.55
CA GLU A 45 -30.35 -20.20 -20.10
C GLU A 45 -31.09 -19.02 -19.44
N GLU A 46 -31.93 -18.32 -20.19
CA GLU A 46 -33.39 -18.53 -20.25
C GLU A 46 -34.04 -18.51 -18.86
N ASP A 47 -34.62 -17.34 -18.55
CA ASP A 47 -35.84 -17.11 -17.77
C ASP A 47 -36.43 -18.35 -17.06
N GLN A 48 -35.97 -18.63 -15.84
CA GLN A 48 -36.74 -19.43 -14.89
C GLN A 48 -37.58 -18.52 -14.00
N GLU A 49 -38.75 -18.14 -14.51
CA GLU A 49 -39.85 -17.64 -13.69
C GLU A 49 -40.28 -18.74 -12.70
N TRP A 50 -40.01 -18.50 -11.43
CA TRP A 50 -40.39 -19.33 -10.29
C TRP A 50 -41.92 -19.40 -10.17
N TYR A 51 -42.52 -20.45 -10.76
CA TYR A 51 -43.92 -20.80 -10.57
C TYR A 51 -44.12 -21.51 -9.23
N VAL A 52 -44.59 -20.78 -8.22
CA VAL A 52 -45.04 -21.37 -6.95
C VAL A 52 -46.40 -22.03 -7.17
N SER A 53 -46.41 -23.35 -7.28
CA SER A 53 -47.61 -24.14 -7.02
C SER A 53 -47.72 -24.40 -5.52
N GLU A 54 -48.61 -23.67 -4.86
CA GLU A 54 -49.13 -24.09 -3.57
C GLU A 54 -50.06 -25.29 -3.80
N ASP A 55 -49.76 -26.41 -3.17
CA ASP A 55 -50.76 -27.29 -2.56
C ASP A 55 -50.04 -28.37 -1.77
N LYS A 56 -50.28 -28.43 -0.45
CA LYS A 56 -50.85 -29.58 0.30
C LYS A 56 -50.84 -29.23 1.80
N ILE A 57 -51.92 -28.61 2.28
CA ILE A 57 -52.27 -28.68 3.70
C ILE A 57 -53.41 -29.68 3.84
N GLY A 58 -53.09 -30.83 4.42
CA GLY A 58 -54.08 -31.81 4.86
C GLY A 58 -54.93 -31.23 5.98
N GLY A 59 -56.25 -31.42 5.87
CA GLY A 59 -57.22 -31.07 6.90
C GLY A 59 -58.56 -31.68 6.54
N GLY A 60 -58.78 -32.91 6.97
CA GLY A 60 -60.06 -33.57 6.83
C GLY A 60 -61.12 -32.89 7.70
N GLN A 61 -62.26 -32.56 7.12
CA GLN A 61 -63.55 -32.42 7.81
C GLN A 61 -64.66 -32.56 6.77
N GLN A 62 -65.52 -33.57 6.96
CA GLN A 62 -66.69 -33.83 6.12
C GLN A 62 -67.70 -32.68 6.26
N ALA A 63 -68.01 -32.00 5.16
CA ALA A 63 -69.12 -31.07 5.08
C ALA A 63 -69.96 -31.31 3.81
N ARG A 64 -71.23 -31.62 4.05
CA ARG A 64 -72.39 -31.76 3.17
C ARG A 64 -72.24 -31.14 1.77
N LYS A 65 -72.27 -31.97 0.71
CA LYS A 65 -72.27 -31.56 -0.70
C LYS A 65 -73.45 -30.61 -1.00
N ARG A 66 -73.18 -29.33 -1.23
CA ARG A 66 -74.05 -28.44 -2.00
C ARG A 66 -73.43 -28.27 -3.38
N LYS A 67 -74.19 -28.60 -4.43
CA LYS A 67 -73.78 -28.42 -5.82
C LYS A 67 -73.95 -26.94 -6.17
N THR A 68 -72.91 -26.14 -5.96
CA THR A 68 -72.89 -24.75 -6.44
C THR A 68 -72.20 -24.74 -7.81
N THR A 69 -72.99 -24.62 -8.87
CA THR A 69 -72.47 -24.35 -10.21
C THR A 69 -71.95 -22.91 -10.23
N VAL A 70 -70.63 -22.73 -10.09
CA VAL A 70 -69.99 -21.44 -10.36
C VAL A 70 -69.94 -21.29 -11.88
N ALA A 71 -70.80 -20.44 -12.42
CA ALA A 71 -70.70 -20.03 -13.82
C ALA A 71 -69.37 -19.29 -14.02
N PRO A 72 -68.57 -19.62 -15.04
CA PRO A 72 -67.35 -18.88 -15.32
C PRO A 72 -67.74 -17.47 -15.75
N ASN A 73 -67.56 -16.49 -14.86
CA ASN A 73 -67.66 -15.09 -15.23
C ASN A 73 -66.45 -14.77 -16.11
N LYS A 74 -66.57 -15.02 -17.42
CA LYS A 74 -65.66 -14.50 -18.42
C LYS A 74 -65.85 -12.99 -18.46
N GLN A 75 -65.22 -12.26 -17.55
CA GLN A 75 -64.98 -10.84 -17.73
C GLN A 75 -64.17 -10.70 -19.01
N GLN A 76 -64.85 -10.41 -20.12
CA GLN A 76 -64.22 -10.11 -21.39
C GLN A 76 -63.43 -8.83 -21.18
N MET A 77 -62.13 -8.97 -20.94
CA MET A 77 -61.23 -7.84 -20.86
C MET A 77 -61.20 -7.24 -22.27
N THR A 78 -61.89 -6.10 -22.45
CA THR A 78 -62.05 -5.46 -23.75
C THR A 78 -60.70 -5.32 -24.45
N GLY A 79 -60.60 -5.71 -25.73
CA GLY A 79 -59.34 -5.74 -26.48
C GLY A 79 -58.55 -4.42 -26.46
N ILE A 80 -59.23 -3.30 -26.24
CA ILE A 80 -58.62 -1.97 -26.03
C ILE A 80 -57.75 -1.93 -24.77
N LYS A 81 -58.18 -2.53 -23.65
CA LYS A 81 -57.39 -2.58 -22.40
C LYS A 81 -56.15 -3.48 -22.55
N ILE A 82 -56.27 -4.58 -23.29
CA ILE A 82 -55.15 -5.49 -23.58
C ILE A 82 -54.10 -4.81 -24.47
N ARG A 83 -54.55 -4.11 -25.53
CA ARG A 83 -53.68 -3.32 -26.41
C ARG A 83 -52.96 -2.18 -25.67
N LYS A 84 -53.63 -1.47 -24.76
CA LYS A 84 -52.97 -0.41 -23.96
C LYS A 84 -51.89 -0.96 -23.03
N LYS A 85 -52.14 -2.08 -22.36
CA LYS A 85 -51.14 -2.73 -21.48
C LYS A 85 -49.93 -3.24 -22.23
N THR A 86 -50.12 -3.82 -23.43
CA THR A 86 -49.03 -4.32 -24.28
C THR A 86 -48.15 -3.18 -24.80
N VAL A 87 -48.76 -2.10 -25.33
CA VAL A 87 -48.03 -0.90 -25.77
C VAL A 87 -47.26 -0.25 -24.62
N TYR A 88 -47.87 -0.13 -23.43
CA TYR A 88 -47.18 0.40 -22.26
C TYR A 88 -45.99 -0.49 -21.82
N GLY A 89 -46.16 -1.81 -21.86
CA GLY A 89 -45.08 -2.76 -21.58
C GLY A 89 -43.93 -2.65 -22.60
N GLU A 90 -44.23 -2.39 -23.88
CA GLU A 90 -43.22 -2.13 -24.92
C GLU A 90 -42.43 -0.85 -24.64
N CYS A 91 -43.11 0.25 -24.28
CA CYS A 91 -42.48 1.50 -23.87
C CYS A 91 -41.51 1.29 -22.70
N LEU A 92 -41.95 0.57 -21.65
CA LEU A 92 -41.11 0.30 -20.48
C LEU A 92 -39.89 -0.58 -20.81
N ARG A 93 -40.03 -1.53 -21.74
CA ARG A 93 -38.89 -2.36 -22.19
C ARG A 93 -37.86 -1.51 -22.94
N ALA A 94 -38.31 -0.63 -23.83
CA ALA A 94 -37.43 0.28 -24.56
C ALA A 94 -36.70 1.25 -23.61
N GLU A 95 -37.40 1.80 -22.63
CA GLU A 95 -36.81 2.66 -21.60
C GLU A 95 -35.77 1.91 -20.76
N ASN A 96 -36.06 0.69 -20.32
CA ASN A 96 -35.09 -0.14 -19.59
C ASN A 96 -33.84 -0.45 -20.42
N GLN A 97 -34.00 -0.74 -21.72
CA GLN A 97 -32.86 -0.94 -22.61
C GLN A 97 -32.01 0.34 -22.73
N MET A 98 -32.65 1.50 -22.83
CA MET A 98 -31.96 2.79 -22.87
C MET A 98 -31.19 3.05 -21.58
N LEU A 99 -31.80 2.81 -20.42
CA LEU A 99 -31.17 2.97 -19.11
C LEU A 99 -29.96 2.04 -18.96
N ARG A 100 -30.06 0.78 -19.41
CA ARG A 100 -28.92 -0.14 -19.44
C ARG A 100 -27.76 0.39 -20.29
N LEU A 101 -28.05 0.94 -21.48
CA LEU A 101 -27.04 1.55 -22.33
C LEU A 101 -26.40 2.79 -21.69
N GLN A 102 -27.20 3.64 -21.04
CA GLN A 102 -26.69 4.79 -20.30
C GLN A 102 -25.79 4.37 -19.14
N LEU A 103 -26.19 3.34 -18.39
CA LEU A 103 -25.40 2.79 -17.29
C LEU A 103 -24.03 2.32 -17.80
N VAL A 104 -23.99 1.52 -18.86
CA VAL A 104 -22.74 1.05 -19.46
C VAL A 104 -21.85 2.21 -19.91
N ARG A 105 -22.42 3.26 -20.52
CA ARG A 105 -21.64 4.44 -20.92
C ARG A 105 -21.05 5.16 -19.70
N LYS A 106 -21.87 5.38 -18.67
CA LYS A 106 -21.45 6.07 -17.45
C LYS A 106 -20.40 5.29 -16.66
N THR A 107 -20.52 3.97 -16.60
CA THR A 107 -19.50 3.10 -16.00
C THR A 107 -18.16 3.26 -16.72
N LYS A 108 -18.14 3.20 -18.06
CA LYS A 108 -16.91 3.39 -18.84
C LYS A 108 -16.31 4.78 -18.70
N GLU A 109 -17.15 5.83 -18.65
CA GLU A 109 -16.70 7.20 -18.41
C GLU A 109 -16.01 7.33 -17.04
N LEU A 110 -16.59 6.72 -16.00
CA LEU A 110 -16.04 6.72 -14.65
C LEU A 110 -14.73 5.93 -14.56
N GLU A 111 -14.67 4.74 -15.16
CA GLU A 111 -13.46 3.92 -15.25
C GLU A 111 -12.32 4.69 -15.96
N ALA A 112 -12.63 5.35 -17.08
CA ALA A 112 -11.63 6.13 -17.81
C ALA A 112 -11.13 7.34 -17.00
N GLU A 113 -11.99 7.99 -16.20
CA GLU A 113 -11.57 9.07 -15.31
C GLU A 113 -10.68 8.57 -14.16
N GLN A 114 -11.01 7.41 -13.57
CA GLN A 114 -10.16 6.78 -12.56
C GLN A 114 -8.78 6.43 -13.11
N ILE A 115 -8.72 5.86 -14.32
CA ILE A 115 -7.47 5.55 -15.01
C ILE A 115 -6.66 6.84 -15.22
N ARG A 116 -7.25 7.90 -15.78
CA ARG A 116 -6.58 9.20 -15.98
C ARG A 116 -6.00 9.76 -14.68
N ARG A 117 -6.77 9.70 -13.58
CA ARG A 117 -6.31 10.18 -12.27
C ARG A 117 -5.09 9.39 -11.78
N LEU A 118 -5.14 8.06 -11.87
CA LEU A 118 -4.04 7.19 -11.45
C LEU A 118 -2.80 7.39 -12.33
N GLU A 119 -2.96 7.59 -13.64
CA GLU A 119 -1.85 7.87 -14.56
C GLU A 119 -1.13 9.19 -14.21
N LEU A 120 -1.89 10.24 -13.87
CA LEU A 120 -1.33 11.51 -13.42
C LEU A 120 -0.57 11.35 -12.10
N GLU A 121 -1.17 10.68 -11.11
CA GLU A 121 -0.54 10.42 -9.82
C GLU A 121 0.76 9.61 -9.98
N LEU A 122 0.73 8.54 -10.79
CA LEU A 122 1.90 7.74 -11.13
C LEU A 122 3.00 8.60 -11.77
N HIS A 123 2.65 9.51 -12.69
CA HIS A 123 3.60 10.39 -13.33
C HIS A 123 4.27 11.36 -12.33
N PHE A 124 3.52 11.92 -11.37
CA PHE A 124 4.09 12.76 -10.31
C PHE A 124 5.00 11.96 -9.39
N MET A 125 4.55 10.81 -8.91
CA MET A 125 5.35 9.92 -8.05
C MET A 125 6.62 9.45 -8.76
N LYS A 126 6.56 9.19 -10.08
CA LYS A 126 7.74 8.81 -10.86
C LYS A 126 8.78 9.94 -10.89
N LYS A 127 8.35 11.18 -11.12
CA LYS A 127 9.25 12.35 -11.09
C LYS A 127 9.88 12.56 -9.72
N GLU A 128 9.09 12.43 -8.66
CA GLU A 128 9.60 12.53 -7.29
C GLU A 128 10.63 11.43 -7.00
N ASN A 129 10.35 10.18 -7.37
CA ASN A 129 11.30 9.08 -7.24
C ASN A 129 12.59 9.31 -8.04
N GLU A 130 12.51 9.88 -9.24
CA GLU A 130 13.69 10.24 -10.03
C GLU A 130 14.53 11.32 -9.34
N LEU A 131 13.90 12.31 -8.72
CA LEU A 131 14.59 13.35 -7.94
C LEU A 131 15.26 12.76 -6.69
N LEU A 132 14.53 11.94 -5.92
CA LEU A 132 15.07 11.29 -4.72
C LEU A 132 16.25 10.37 -5.07
N LYS A 133 16.18 9.64 -6.19
CA LYS A 133 17.31 8.82 -6.66
C LYS A 133 18.55 9.64 -6.97
N LYS A 134 18.39 10.82 -7.57
CA LYS A 134 19.51 11.74 -7.84
C LYS A 134 20.12 12.24 -6.53
N GLN A 135 19.29 12.70 -5.60
CA GLN A 135 19.76 13.15 -4.28
C GLN A 135 20.48 12.03 -3.51
N LEU A 136 19.97 10.80 -3.59
CA LEU A 136 20.64 9.64 -2.99
C LEU A 136 22.02 9.39 -3.59
N GLU A 137 22.16 9.47 -4.91
CA GLU A 137 23.46 9.28 -5.57
C GLU A 137 24.43 10.42 -5.25
N GLU A 138 23.95 11.67 -5.18
CA GLU A 138 24.74 12.84 -4.75
C GLU A 138 25.26 12.67 -3.32
N LEU A 139 24.38 12.33 -2.37
CA LEU A 139 24.76 12.11 -0.98
C LEU A 139 25.70 10.90 -0.83
N LYS A 140 25.55 9.88 -1.67
CA LYS A 140 26.46 8.72 -1.68
C LYS A 140 27.84 9.12 -2.19
N ALA A 141 27.92 9.91 -3.24
CA ALA A 141 29.17 10.46 -3.76
C ALA A 141 29.85 11.38 -2.72
N GLU A 142 29.07 12.24 -2.06
CA GLU A 142 29.56 13.11 -0.98
C GLU A 142 30.07 12.29 0.21
N ASN A 143 29.36 11.26 0.63
CA ASN A 143 29.81 10.34 1.68
C ASN A 143 31.11 9.63 1.28
N GLU A 144 31.25 9.21 0.03
CA GLU A 144 32.49 8.60 -0.46
C GLU A 144 33.65 9.61 -0.46
N TYR A 145 33.38 10.86 -0.86
CA TYR A 145 34.36 11.94 -0.80
C TYR A 145 34.83 12.18 0.64
N TYR A 146 33.92 12.27 1.62
CA TYR A 146 34.31 12.43 3.02
C TYR A 146 35.04 11.19 3.55
N LYS A 147 34.67 9.98 3.16
CA LYS A 147 35.45 8.79 3.55
C LYS A 147 36.90 8.83 3.06
N LYS A 148 37.14 9.38 1.86
CA LYS A 148 38.49 9.50 1.29
C LYS A 148 39.29 10.67 1.87
N THR A 149 38.63 11.78 2.19
CA THR A 149 39.29 13.03 2.59
C THR A 149 39.31 13.24 4.11
N ALA A 150 38.45 12.55 4.86
CA ALA A 150 38.47 12.62 6.32
C ALA A 150 39.78 12.05 6.86
N LYS A 151 40.45 12.85 7.70
CA LYS A 151 41.58 12.35 8.48
C LYS A 151 41.04 11.27 9.41
N PRO A 152 41.67 10.08 9.45
CA PRO A 152 41.33 9.08 10.45
C PRO A 152 41.37 9.73 11.83
N GLN A 153 40.38 9.44 12.68
CA GLN A 153 40.48 9.85 14.07
C GLN A 153 41.75 9.23 14.65
N LYS A 154 42.62 10.07 15.21
CA LYS A 154 43.81 9.59 15.91
C LYS A 154 43.33 8.80 17.12
N THR A 155 43.69 7.53 17.17
CA THR A 155 43.42 6.70 18.34
C THR A 155 44.27 7.20 19.49
N ARG A 156 43.62 7.73 20.53
CA ARG A 156 44.27 8.03 21.80
C ARG A 156 44.92 6.76 22.35
N ARG A 157 46.11 6.90 22.90
CA ARG A 157 46.90 5.81 23.49
C ARG A 157 47.34 6.18 24.89
N LEU A 158 47.46 5.18 25.76
CA LEU A 158 47.93 5.41 27.12
C LEU A 158 49.40 5.86 27.09
N CYS A 159 49.66 7.07 27.56
CA CYS A 159 51.01 7.54 27.81
C CYS A 159 51.54 6.93 29.11
N ARG A 160 52.68 6.23 29.06
CA ARG A 160 53.25 5.58 30.27
C ARG A 160 53.80 6.57 31.30
N PHE A 161 53.97 7.85 30.94
CA PHE A 161 54.52 8.87 31.85
C PHE A 161 53.40 9.55 32.63
N CYS A 162 52.52 10.31 31.96
CA CYS A 162 51.39 11.00 32.59
C CYS A 162 50.21 10.08 32.90
N LYS A 163 50.22 8.83 32.43
CA LYS A 163 49.18 7.80 32.66
C LYS A 163 47.80 8.14 32.09
N GLU A 164 47.74 9.05 31.12
CA GLU A 164 46.49 9.43 30.44
C GLU A 164 46.38 8.85 29.02
N TYR A 165 45.15 8.67 28.54
CA TYR A 165 44.87 8.31 27.13
C TYR A 165 44.87 9.57 26.26
N VAL A 166 45.95 9.76 25.50
CA VAL A 166 46.28 10.99 24.77
C VAL A 166 46.92 10.68 23.41
N ASP A 167 47.15 11.70 22.59
CA ASP A 167 47.68 11.53 21.22
C ASP A 167 49.22 11.40 21.17
N HIS A 168 49.92 11.72 22.26
CA HIS A 168 51.37 11.57 22.36
C HIS A 168 51.75 10.21 22.96
N ASP A 169 52.98 9.75 22.75
CA ASP A 169 53.54 8.56 23.39
C ASP A 169 54.45 8.96 24.56
N TYR A 170 54.99 7.96 25.27
CA TYR A 170 55.94 8.19 26.37
C TYR A 170 57.13 9.09 25.96
N ARG A 171 57.67 8.89 24.74
CA ARG A 171 58.83 9.63 24.23
C ARG A 171 58.50 11.09 23.93
N ASN A 172 57.29 11.36 23.46
CA ASN A 172 56.82 12.72 23.14
C ASN A 172 55.94 13.32 24.23
N CYS A 173 55.98 12.78 25.46
CA CYS A 173 55.22 13.32 26.57
C CYS A 173 55.70 14.74 26.90
N PRO A 174 54.82 15.76 26.82
CA PRO A 174 55.18 17.15 27.12
C PRO A 174 55.68 17.31 28.56
N GLU A 175 55.01 16.67 29.52
CA GLU A 175 55.40 16.69 30.93
C GLU A 175 56.79 16.07 31.13
N ARG A 176 57.08 14.92 30.49
CA ARG A 176 58.39 14.29 30.54
C ARG A 176 59.49 15.19 29.97
N ARG A 177 59.21 15.87 28.86
CA ARG A 177 60.16 16.80 28.24
C ARG A 177 60.38 18.03 29.12
N ALA A 178 59.33 18.56 29.76
CA ALA A 178 59.43 19.66 30.70
C ALA A 178 60.26 19.28 31.93
N SER A 179 60.03 18.10 32.53
CA SER A 179 60.80 17.60 33.67
C SER A 179 62.28 17.35 33.34
N ALA A 180 62.59 16.93 32.12
CA ALA A 180 63.99 16.74 31.69
C ALA A 180 64.72 18.06 31.37
N CYS A 181 63.98 19.15 31.11
CA CYS A 181 64.54 20.48 30.88
C CYS A 181 64.62 21.32 32.16
N SER A 182 64.03 20.88 33.28
CA SER A 182 64.04 21.60 34.56
C SER A 182 65.19 21.19 35.49
N GLU A 183 66.12 20.33 35.05
CA GLU A 183 67.24 19.85 35.90
C GLU A 183 68.46 20.80 35.93
N GLU A 184 68.37 22.01 35.36
CA GLU A 184 69.46 23.00 35.44
C GLU A 184 68.97 24.36 35.99
N ASP A 185 68.58 24.41 37.27
CA ASP A 185 68.73 25.63 38.08
C ASP A 185 68.64 25.30 39.59
N ASP A 186 69.61 24.55 40.11
CA ASP A 186 69.86 24.48 41.55
C ASP A 186 71.35 24.17 41.79
N GLY A 187 72.17 25.16 41.46
CA GLY A 187 73.62 25.07 41.55
C GLY A 187 74.28 26.43 41.67
N SER A 188 73.85 27.27 42.61
CA SER A 188 74.64 28.40 43.06
C SER A 188 74.50 28.62 44.56
N ASN A 189 75.66 28.46 45.19
CA ASN A 189 76.03 28.59 46.59
C ASN A 189 75.98 30.03 47.10
#